data_AF-A0A2E8MB45-F1
#
_entry.id   AF-A0A2E8MB45-F1
#
_cell.length_a   1.000
_cell.length_b   1.000
_cell.length_c   1.000
_cell.angle_alpha   90.00
_cell.angle_beta   90.00
_cell.angle_gamma   90.00
#
_symmetry.space_group_name_H-M   'P 1'
#
loop_
_entity.id
_entity.type
_entity.pdbx_description
1 polymer ?
#
loop_
_entity_poly.entity_id
_entity_poly.type
_entity_poly.pdbx_seq_one_letter_code
_entity_poly.pdbx_strand_id
1 'polypeptide(L)' 'MRPEALEIVSPEGAQLKGKIIERIYLGSIIQYSVQLGDGQVVQVTEQNPQLIREPGDREVGLAISQNDITFLAR' A
#
# COMPACT_ATOMS: atom_id res chain seq x y z
N MET A 1 1.74 12.60 -2.46
CA MET A 1 0.91 11.49 -3.00
C MET A 1 -0.12 11.14 -1.97
N ARG A 2 -1.35 10.80 -2.40
CA ARG A 2 -2.41 10.41 -1.47
C ARG A 2 -2.30 8.92 -1.13
N PRO A 3 -2.49 8.49 0.14
CA PRO A 3 -2.45 7.07 0.54
C PRO A 3 -3.38 6.15 -0.25
N GLU A 4 -4.56 6.66 -0.64
CA GLU A 4 -5.58 5.96 -1.42
C GLU A 4 -5.17 5.65 -2.88
N ALA A 5 -4.11 6.31 -3.37
CA ALA A 5 -3.61 6.12 -4.73
C ALA A 5 -2.62 4.96 -4.86
N LEU A 6 -2.42 4.16 -3.80
CA LEU A 6 -1.51 3.02 -3.79
C LEU A 6 -2.24 1.72 -3.49
N GLU A 7 -1.80 0.65 -4.12
CA GLU A 7 -2.26 -0.71 -3.85
C GLU A 7 -1.08 -1.63 -3.50
N ILE A 8 -1.34 -2.61 -2.63
CA ILE A 8 -0.35 -3.64 -2.30
C ILE A 8 -0.46 -4.77 -3.33
N VAL A 9 0.63 -4.99 -4.06
CA VAL A 9 0.76 -5.99 -5.12
C VAL A 9 1.87 -6.99 -4.81
N SER A 10 2.07 -7.96 -5.69
CA SER A 10 3.23 -8.85 -5.63
C SER A 10 4.53 -8.03 -5.78
N PRO A 11 5.60 -8.35 -5.03
CA PRO A 11 6.87 -7.63 -5.14
C PRO A 11 7.59 -7.87 -6.47
N GLU A 12 7.24 -8.93 -7.20
CA GLU A 12 7.79 -9.22 -8.52
C GLU A 12 7.33 -8.16 -9.54
N GLY A 13 8.27 -7.36 -10.07
CA GLY A 13 7.99 -6.33 -11.07
C GLY A 13 7.37 -5.03 -10.52
N ALA A 14 7.17 -4.91 -9.21
CA ALA A 14 6.67 -3.67 -8.60
C ALA A 14 7.70 -2.54 -8.64
N GLN A 15 7.23 -1.31 -8.84
CA GLN A 15 8.08 -0.09 -8.90
C GLN A 15 8.62 0.30 -7.53
N LEU A 16 7.82 0.09 -6.48
CA LEU A 16 8.20 0.33 -5.09
C LEU A 16 8.06 -0.99 -4.32
N LYS A 17 8.95 -1.21 -3.35
CA LYS A 17 8.95 -2.41 -2.51
C LYS A 17 9.20 -2.04 -1.05
N GLY A 18 8.60 -2.81 -0.15
CA GLY A 18 8.74 -2.58 1.28
C GLY A 18 8.18 -3.71 2.11
N LYS A 19 8.11 -3.48 3.43
CA LYS A 19 7.56 -4.41 4.41
C LYS A 19 6.40 -3.76 5.15
N ILE A 20 5.36 -4.53 5.44
CA ILE A 20 4.27 -4.06 6.30
C ILE A 20 4.80 -4.05 7.73
N ILE A 21 4.81 -2.86 8.35
CA ILE A 21 5.26 -2.69 9.74
C ILE A 21 4.08 -2.52 10.71
N GLU A 22 2.91 -2.14 10.20
CA GLU A 22 1.70 -1.96 11.00
C GLU A 22 0.44 -2.19 10.17
N ARG A 23 -0.63 -2.61 10.85
CA ARG A 23 -1.97 -2.75 10.29
C ARG A 23 -3.02 -2.23 11.27
N ILE A 24 -3.93 -1.39 10.80
CA ILE A 24 -5.06 -0.85 11.56
C ILE A 24 -6.37 -1.21 10.87
N TYR A 25 -7.36 -1.67 11.64
CA TYR A 25 -8.72 -1.93 11.16
C TYR A 25 -9.63 -0.73 11.46
N LEU A 26 -10.29 -0.21 10.43
CA LEU A 26 -11.19 0.94 10.48
C LEU A 26 -12.55 0.55 9.87
N GLY A 27 -13.28 -0.34 10.55
CA GLY A 27 -14.53 -0.88 10.03
C GLY A 27 -14.29 -1.75 8.79
N SER A 28 -14.73 -1.27 7.62
CA SER A 28 -14.53 -1.94 6.33
C SER A 28 -13.18 -1.63 5.67
N ILE A 29 -12.39 -0.71 6.23
CA ILE A 29 -11.10 -0.30 5.68
C ILE A 29 -9.97 -0.93 6.51
N ILE A 30 -8.92 -1.38 5.85
CA ILE A 30 -7.64 -1.69 6.48
C ILE A 30 -6.61 -0.67 6.02
N GLN A 31 -5.90 -0.08 6.98
CA GLN A 31 -4.77 0.79 6.71
C GLN A 31 -3.46 0.06 7.07
N TYR A 32 -2.52 0.05 6.13
CA TYR A 32 -1.19 -0.53 6.29
C TYR A 32 -0.14 0.59 6.31
N SER A 33 0.78 0.50 7.26
CA SER A 33 2.05 1.23 7.22
C SER A 33 3.09 0.34 6.53
N VAL A 34 3.61 0.78 5.39
CA VAL A 34 4.64 0.06 4.61
C VAL A 34 5.95 0.82 4.68
N GLN A 35 6.98 0.20 5.24
CA GLN A 35 8.34 0.74 5.24
C GLN A 35 9.06 0.33 3.95
N LEU A 36 9.50 1.31 3.17
CA LEU A 36 10.30 1.13 1.97
C LEU A 36 11.77 0.83 2.33
N GLY A 37 12.54 0.35 1.36
CA GLY A 37 13.95 0.01 1.55
C GLY A 37 14.86 1.18 1.99
N ASP A 38 14.45 2.42 1.74
CA ASP A 38 15.14 3.64 2.19
C ASP A 38 14.70 4.12 3.58
N GLY A 39 13.80 3.37 4.23
CA GLY A 39 13.24 3.67 5.55
C GLY A 39 12.02 4.59 5.53
N GLN A 40 11.62 5.15 4.37
CA GLN A 40 10.40 5.94 4.26
C GLN A 40 9.17 5.07 4.56
N VAL A 41 8.22 5.62 5.33
CA VAL A 41 6.94 4.95 5.61
C VAL A 41 5.85 5.53 4.73
N VAL A 42 5.13 4.65 4.04
CA VAL A 42 4.01 4.98 3.17
C VAL A 42 2.74 4.35 3.73
N GLN A 43 1.65 5.09 3.70
CA GLN A 43 0.34 4.62 4.11
C GLN A 43 -0.41 4.09 2.89
N VAL A 44 -1.02 2.92 3.04
CA VAL A 44 -1.83 2.28 2.00
C VAL A 44 -3.14 1.83 2.61
N THR A 45 -4.26 2.14 1.96
CA THR A 45 -5.59 1.76 2.45
C THR A 45 -6.26 0.80 1.49
N GLU A 46 -6.82 -0.29 2.00
CA GLU A 46 -7.65 -1.23 1.24
C GLU A 46 -9.08 -1.26 1.80
N GLN A 47 -10.08 -1.07 0.95
CA GLN A 47 -11.49 -1.17 1.32
C GLN A 47 -12.02 -2.59 1.05
N ASN A 48 -12.63 -3.21 2.07
CA ASN A 48 -13.16 -4.58 2.03
C ASN A 48 -12.18 -5.60 1.42
N PRO A 49 -10.95 -5.71 1.94
CA PRO A 49 -9.93 -6.55 1.32
C PRO A 49 -10.31 -8.02 1.38
N GLN A 50 -10.11 -8.72 0.26
CA GLN A 50 -10.30 -10.16 0.16
C GLN A 50 -9.13 -10.94 0.79
N LEU A 51 -7.96 -10.31 0.84
CA LEU A 51 -6.74 -10.86 1.43
C LEU A 51 -6.20 -9.87 2.45
N ILE A 52 -6.16 -10.29 3.71
CA ILE A 52 -5.58 -9.51 4.78
C ILE A 52 -4.12 -9.93 4.95
N ARG A 53 -3.20 -8.97 4.96
CA ARG A 53 -1.76 -9.21 5.13
C ARG A 53 -1.31 -8.90 6.55
N GLU A 54 -0.35 -9.66 7.08
CA GLU A 54 0.21 -9.45 8.42
C GLU A 54 1.45 -8.56 8.36
N PRO A 55 1.72 -7.73 9.40
CA PRO A 55 3.02 -7.13 9.59
C PRO A 55 4.14 -8.18 9.73
N GLY A 56 5.34 -7.84 9.27
CA GLY A 56 6.51 -8.71 9.41
C GLY A 56 7.51 -8.58 8.27
N ASP A 57 8.36 -9.60 8.14
CA ASP A 57 9.50 -9.57 7.21
C ASP A 57 9.17 -9.85 5.75
N ARG A 58 7.92 -10.19 5.44
CA ARG A 58 7.50 -10.47 4.06
C ARG A 58 7.50 -9.17 3.26
N GLU A 59 8.30 -9.16 2.20
CA GLU A 59 8.32 -8.05 1.24
C GLU A 59 7.02 -8.01 0.42
N VAL A 60 6.55 -6.81 0.15
CA VAL A 60 5.40 -6.50 -0.70
C VAL A 60 5.78 -5.48 -1.76
N GLY A 61 5.09 -5.51 -2.90
CA GLY A 61 5.17 -4.46 -3.91
C GLY A 61 4.11 -3.39 -3.67
N LEU A 62 4.40 -2.15 -4.07
CA LEU A 62 3.41 -1.09 -4.18
C LEU A 62 3.29 -0.62 -5.63
N ALA A 63 2.06 -0.43 -6.08
CA ALA A 63 1.74 0.14 -7.38
C ALA A 63 0.76 1.31 -7.23
N ILE A 64 0.74 2.22 -8.21
CA ILE A 64 -0.27 3.28 -8.27
C ILE A 64 -1.60 2.62 -8.64
N SER A 65 -2.61 2.81 -7.80
CA SER A 65 -3.98 2.37 -8.06
C SER A 65 -4.50 3.03 -9.33
N GLN A 66 -4.90 2.23 -10.31
CA GLN A 66 -5.44 2.73 -11.57
C GLN A 66 -6.78 3.47 -11.38
N ASN A 67 -7.49 3.19 -10.29
CA ASN A 67 -8.77 3.82 -9.97
C ASN A 67 -8.62 5.25 -9.42
N ASP A 68 -7.40 5.69 -9.11
CA ASP A 68 -7.16 6.97 -8.43
C ASP A 68 -6.19 7.88 -9.20
N ILE A 69 -6.12 7.70 -10.53
CA ILE A 69 -5.41 8.61 -11.43
C ILE A 69 -6.26 9.88 -11.59
N THR A 70 -6.13 10.81 -10.63
CA THR A 70 -6.57 12.18 -10.87
C THR A 70 -5.59 12.85 -11.84
N PHE A 71 -5.95 12.93 -13.13
CA PHE A 71 -5.24 13.81 -14.08
C PHE A 71 -5.46 15.26 -13.66
N LEU A 72 -4.45 15.90 -13.08
CA LEU A 72 -4.39 17.35 -13.00
C LEU A 72 -3.77 17.86 -14.31
N ALA A 73 -4.61 18.10 -15.32
CA ALA A 73 -4.23 18.91 -16.47
C ALA A 73 -4.11 20.38 -16.01
N ARG A 74 -2.99 21.03 -16.34
CA ARG A 74 -2.76 22.47 -16.12
C ARG A 74 -3.62 23.30 -17.06
#